data_AF-A0A672T058-F1
#
_entry.id   AF-A0A672T058-F1
#
_cell.length_a   1.000
_cell.length_b   1.000
_cell.length_c   1.000
_cell.angle_alpha   90.00
_cell.angle_beta   90.00
_cell.angle_gamma   90.00
#
_symmetry.space_group_name_H-M   'P 1'
#
loop_
_entity.id
_entity.type
_entity.pdbx_description
1 polymer ?
#
loop_
_entity_poly.entity_id
_entity_poly.type
_entity_poly.pdbx_seq_one_letter_code
_entity_poly.pdbx_strand_id
1 'polypeptide(L)'
;IIFHNIAVLIKCFDKINAALVRGSASQTREALQRHFQELQTAVSRLLTERLNTLLQEVDNIELDSVSPLDDCQKLIEHGVSTADELLREGEAAIRCGINENEDKLGSFTKKAPFIKQWLPGMDGYILSSRKNIAMRNDSSPGHGGVLYSSSPTYFCGQTLTFKITAAGQTEKRDSLGVCADSRTDTDSLQRDQAVCISTNGAVFVNGKEMTNQLPAITVGSSVTFDMEVVNLFPVSNNNNPSDGGNFKLRVTIGSGNREVVFDWLLDQVVDSLFFGCSFTHPGWKALVF
;
A
#
# COMPACT_ATOMS: atom_id res chain seq x y z
N ILE A 1 91.84 -43.94 35.25
CA ILE A 1 90.62 -43.64 36.03
C ILE A 1 90.08 -42.24 35.69
N ILE A 2 90.86 -41.15 35.82
CA ILE A 2 90.40 -39.77 35.57
C ILE A 2 89.88 -39.55 34.14
N PHE A 3 90.63 -39.92 33.11
CA PHE A 3 90.20 -39.79 31.71
C PHE A 3 88.93 -40.57 31.37
N HIS A 4 88.73 -41.73 32.00
CA HIS A 4 87.52 -42.53 31.83
C HIS A 4 86.29 -41.81 32.41
N ASN A 5 86.43 -41.22 33.60
CA ASN A 5 85.35 -40.46 34.25
C ASN A 5 84.98 -39.19 33.46
N ILE A 6 85.96 -38.49 32.89
CA ILE A 6 85.71 -37.32 32.02
C ILE A 6 84.95 -37.73 30.75
N ALA A 7 85.34 -38.83 30.10
CA ALA A 7 84.67 -39.33 28.91
C ALA A 7 83.21 -39.76 29.17
N VAL A 8 82.92 -40.31 30.36
CA VAL A 8 81.56 -40.65 30.79
C VAL A 8 80.72 -39.39 31.01
N LEU A 9 81.28 -38.36 31.67
CA LEU A 9 80.59 -37.09 31.89
C LEU A 9 80.21 -36.37 30.60
N ILE A 10 81.11 -36.33 29.61
CA ILE A 10 80.83 -35.72 28.30
C ILE A 10 79.68 -36.46 27.59
N LYS A 11 79.70 -37.81 27.57
CA LYS A 11 78.62 -38.61 26.98
C LYS A 11 77.28 -38.41 27.71
N CYS A 12 77.30 -38.22 29.03
CA CYS A 12 76.09 -37.90 29.80
C CYS A 12 75.55 -36.52 29.46
N PHE A 13 76.42 -35.51 29.37
CA PHE A 13 76.05 -34.14 29.01
C PHE A 13 75.45 -34.07 27.60
N ASP A 14 76.05 -34.74 26.62
CA ASP A 14 75.54 -34.79 25.25
C ASP A 14 74.18 -35.49 25.17
N LYS A 15 73.98 -36.57 25.93
CA LYS A 15 72.66 -37.24 26.01
C LYS A 15 71.59 -36.34 26.62
N ILE A 16 71.93 -35.59 27.68
CA ILE A 16 70.98 -34.68 28.33
C ILE A 16 70.59 -33.54 27.39
N ASN A 17 71.57 -32.91 26.71
CA ASN A 17 71.29 -31.84 25.75
C ASN A 17 70.47 -32.33 24.56
N ALA A 18 70.80 -33.51 24.01
CA ALA A 18 70.04 -34.10 22.92
C ALA A 18 68.59 -34.42 23.34
N ALA A 19 68.38 -34.90 24.56
CA ALA A 19 67.04 -35.15 25.10
C ALA A 19 66.25 -33.84 25.29
N LEU A 20 66.89 -32.79 25.81
CA LEU A 20 66.26 -31.47 25.99
C LEU A 20 65.83 -30.86 24.66
N VAL A 21 66.71 -30.85 23.67
CA VAL A 21 66.41 -30.30 22.33
C VAL A 21 65.29 -31.10 21.64
N ARG A 22 65.32 -32.44 21.75
CA ARG A 22 64.26 -33.30 21.19
C ARG A 22 62.91 -33.06 21.88
N GLY A 23 62.91 -32.88 23.20
CA GLY A 23 61.71 -32.57 23.98
C GLY A 23 61.08 -31.24 23.55
N SER A 24 61.88 -30.18 23.49
CA SER A 24 61.43 -28.86 23.03
C SER A 24 60.92 -28.89 21.58
N ALA A 25 61.61 -29.57 20.67
CA ALA A 25 61.17 -29.70 19.28
C ALA A 25 59.87 -30.50 19.13
N SER A 26 59.64 -31.52 19.96
CA SER A 26 58.37 -32.26 19.99
C SER A 26 57.22 -31.36 20.43
N GLN A 27 57.43 -30.61 21.51
CA GLN A 27 56.42 -29.70 22.05
C GLN A 27 56.05 -28.60 21.04
N THR A 28 57.04 -28.03 20.34
CA THR A 28 56.78 -27.04 19.28
C THR A 28 56.02 -27.65 18.10
N ARG A 29 56.33 -28.88 17.68
CA ARG A 29 55.57 -29.57 16.60
C ARG A 29 54.13 -29.82 16.99
N GLU A 30 53.88 -30.30 18.21
CA GLU A 30 52.53 -30.54 18.71
C GLU A 30 51.73 -29.24 18.80
N ALA A 31 52.36 -28.15 19.28
CA ALA A 31 51.72 -26.84 19.34
C ALA A 31 51.34 -26.32 17.94
N LEU A 32 52.25 -26.42 16.97
CA LEU A 32 51.97 -26.02 15.59
C LEU A 32 50.84 -26.85 14.98
N GLN A 33 50.89 -28.18 15.12
CA GLN A 33 49.83 -29.05 14.60
C GLN A 33 48.46 -28.71 15.20
N ARG A 34 48.41 -28.48 16.52
CA ARG A 34 47.18 -28.09 17.20
C ARG A 34 46.64 -26.77 16.67
N HIS A 35 47.48 -25.74 16.54
CA HIS A 35 47.05 -24.43 16.05
C HIS A 35 46.55 -24.46 14.61
N PHE A 36 47.23 -25.19 13.72
CA PHE A 36 46.76 -25.34 12.35
C PHE A 36 45.46 -26.14 12.26
N GLN A 37 45.28 -27.15 13.12
CA GLN A 37 44.02 -27.91 13.19
C GLN A 37 42.86 -27.05 13.70
N GLU A 38 43.09 -26.22 14.72
CA GLU A 38 42.12 -25.26 15.24
C GLU A 38 41.74 -24.23 14.16
N LEU A 39 42.74 -23.67 13.46
CA LEU A 39 42.53 -22.73 12.37
C LEU A 39 41.72 -23.34 11.23
N GLN A 40 42.08 -24.56 10.81
CA GLN A 40 41.35 -25.29 9.76
C GLN A 40 39.89 -25.50 10.17
N THR A 41 39.64 -25.92 11.40
CA THR A 41 38.29 -26.12 11.94
C THR A 41 37.50 -24.81 11.97
N ALA A 42 38.11 -23.72 12.41
CA ALA A 42 37.47 -22.41 12.48
C ALA A 42 37.12 -21.88 11.08
N VAL A 43 38.04 -21.97 10.12
CA VAL A 43 37.82 -21.51 8.74
C VAL A 43 36.73 -22.35 8.07
N SER A 44 36.76 -23.67 8.21
CA SER A 44 35.71 -24.54 7.66
C SER A 44 34.34 -24.19 8.23
N ARG A 45 34.23 -23.97 9.54
CA ARG A 45 32.97 -23.56 10.17
C ARG A 45 32.45 -22.23 9.61
N LEU A 46 33.30 -21.20 9.54
CA LEU A 46 32.92 -19.88 9.05
C LEU A 46 32.49 -19.91 7.57
N LEU A 47 33.15 -20.72 6.74
CA LEU A 47 32.77 -20.91 5.34
C LEU A 47 31.40 -21.59 5.22
N THR A 48 31.13 -22.61 6.03
CA THR A 48 29.82 -23.27 6.06
C THR A 48 28.72 -22.32 6.52
N GLU A 49 28.95 -21.54 7.58
CA GLU A 49 28.00 -20.53 8.07
C GLU A 49 27.70 -19.47 7.01
N ARG A 50 28.73 -18.98 6.31
CA ARG A 50 28.56 -18.00 5.24
C ARG A 50 27.80 -18.58 4.04
N LEU A 51 28.09 -19.82 3.65
CA LEU A 51 27.37 -20.52 2.58
C LEU A 51 25.88 -20.63 2.91
N ASN A 52 25.54 -21.09 4.11
CA ASN A 52 24.14 -21.23 4.53
C ASN A 52 23.42 -19.88 4.55
N THR A 53 24.09 -18.82 4.99
CA THR A 53 23.53 -17.46 4.97
C THR A 53 23.22 -17.00 3.54
N LEU A 54 24.16 -17.21 2.61
CA LEU A 54 23.99 -16.82 1.21
C LEU A 54 22.89 -17.63 0.52
N LEU A 55 22.77 -18.92 0.81
CA LEU A 55 21.66 -19.74 0.31
C LEU A 55 20.31 -19.20 0.80
N GLN A 56 20.19 -18.87 2.08
CA GLN A 56 18.98 -18.27 2.63
C GLN A 56 18.66 -16.90 2.00
N GLU A 57 19.68 -16.08 1.73
CA GLU A 57 19.49 -14.80 1.01
C GLU A 57 18.97 -15.02 -0.41
N VAL A 58 19.46 -16.03 -1.13
CA VAL A 58 18.96 -16.40 -2.46
C VAL A 58 17.50 -16.84 -2.40
N ASP A 59 17.16 -17.71 -1.44
CA ASP A 59 15.78 -18.18 -1.26
C ASP A 59 14.81 -17.02 -0.95
N ASN A 60 15.25 -16.06 -0.11
CA ASN A 60 14.46 -14.87 0.21
C ASN A 60 14.25 -13.98 -1.02
N ILE A 61 15.29 -13.78 -1.85
CA ILE A 61 15.17 -12.98 -3.09
C ILE A 61 14.21 -13.65 -4.07
N GLU A 62 14.27 -14.99 -4.21
CA GLU A 62 13.35 -15.74 -5.05
C GLU A 62 11.91 -15.56 -4.57
N LEU A 63 11.66 -15.72 -3.26
CA LEU A 63 10.34 -15.54 -2.67
C LEU A 63 9.80 -14.10 -2.89
N ASP A 64 10.63 -13.10 -2.61
CA ASP A 64 10.28 -11.68 -2.76
C ASP A 64 10.03 -11.30 -4.23
N SER A 65 10.65 -12.01 -5.17
CA SER A 65 10.50 -11.76 -6.61
C SER A 65 9.28 -12.48 -7.21
N VAL A 66 8.98 -13.68 -6.73
CA VAL A 66 7.88 -14.52 -7.26
C VAL A 66 6.53 -14.12 -6.65
N SER A 67 6.47 -13.80 -5.35
CA SER A 67 5.20 -13.48 -4.68
C SER A 67 4.42 -12.32 -5.35
N PRO A 68 5.04 -11.20 -5.75
CA PRO A 68 4.33 -10.13 -6.45
C PRO A 68 3.78 -10.56 -7.82
N LEU A 69 4.43 -11.50 -8.49
CA LEU A 69 3.98 -12.02 -9.79
C LEU A 69 2.77 -12.94 -9.62
N ASP A 70 2.75 -13.79 -8.60
CA ASP A 70 1.59 -14.63 -8.25
C ASP A 70 0.37 -13.77 -7.89
N ASP A 71 0.58 -12.69 -7.12
CA ASP A 71 -0.48 -11.72 -6.82
C ASP A 71 -0.99 -11.00 -8.07
N CYS A 72 -0.09 -10.62 -8.98
CA CYS A 72 -0.48 -10.02 -10.27
C CYS A 72 -1.28 -11.01 -11.13
N GLN A 73 -0.87 -12.28 -11.17
CA GLN A 73 -1.58 -13.33 -11.90
C GLN A 73 -3.00 -13.49 -11.35
N LYS A 74 -3.17 -13.59 -10.03
CA LYS A 74 -4.50 -13.67 -9.40
C LYS A 74 -5.38 -12.47 -9.72
N LEU A 75 -4.81 -11.26 -9.71
CA LEU A 75 -5.55 -10.04 -10.06
C LEU A 75 -6.01 -10.05 -11.52
N ILE A 76 -5.18 -10.55 -12.44
CA ILE A 76 -5.53 -10.69 -13.86
C ILE A 76 -6.61 -11.76 -14.03
N GLU A 77 -6.45 -12.93 -13.43
CA GLU A 77 -7.43 -14.02 -13.50
C GLU A 77 -8.79 -13.59 -12.95
N HIS A 78 -8.81 -12.92 -11.80
CA HIS A 78 -10.02 -12.34 -11.23
C HIS A 78 -10.63 -11.28 -12.18
N GLY A 79 -9.82 -10.35 -12.68
CA GLY A 79 -10.28 -9.31 -13.60
C GLY A 79 -10.86 -9.86 -14.90
N VAL A 80 -10.25 -10.91 -15.46
CA VAL A 80 -10.76 -11.63 -16.64
C VAL A 80 -12.08 -12.32 -16.32
N SER A 81 -12.17 -13.00 -15.17
CA SER A 81 -13.42 -13.64 -14.73
C SER A 81 -14.55 -12.63 -14.53
N THR A 82 -14.27 -11.47 -13.93
CA THR A 82 -15.26 -10.40 -13.75
C THR A 82 -15.69 -9.83 -15.11
N ALA A 83 -14.74 -9.63 -16.03
CA ALA A 83 -15.05 -9.15 -17.38
C ALA A 83 -15.93 -10.14 -18.17
N ASP A 84 -15.66 -11.45 -18.05
CA ASP A 84 -16.46 -12.51 -18.68
C ASP A 84 -17.89 -12.54 -18.13
N GLU A 85 -18.06 -12.41 -16.82
CA GLU A 85 -19.37 -12.34 -16.19
C GLU A 85 -20.17 -11.13 -16.68
N LEU A 86 -19.53 -9.96 -16.75
CA LEU A 86 -20.14 -8.74 -17.27
C LEU A 86 -20.51 -8.86 -18.74
N LEU A 87 -19.63 -9.40 -19.59
CA LEU A 87 -19.94 -9.62 -21.00
C LEU A 87 -21.17 -10.51 -21.16
N ARG A 88 -21.25 -11.60 -20.39
CA ARG A 88 -22.41 -12.50 -20.40
C ARG A 88 -23.69 -11.81 -19.96
N GLU A 89 -23.63 -10.99 -18.90
CA GLU A 89 -24.76 -10.18 -18.45
C GLU A 89 -25.19 -9.14 -19.50
N GLY A 90 -24.23 -8.43 -20.10
CA GLY A 90 -24.47 -7.45 -21.15
C GLY A 90 -25.11 -8.07 -22.39
N GLU A 91 -24.62 -9.23 -22.84
CA GLU A 91 -25.25 -9.97 -23.94
C GLU A 91 -26.68 -10.44 -23.61
N ALA A 92 -26.91 -10.90 -22.38
CA ALA A 92 -28.25 -11.29 -21.94
C ALA A 92 -29.21 -10.07 -21.93
N ALA A 93 -28.73 -8.91 -21.51
CA ALA A 93 -29.49 -7.66 -21.55
C ALA A 93 -29.82 -7.23 -22.99
N ILE A 94 -28.90 -7.40 -23.94
CA ILE A 94 -29.14 -7.12 -25.37
C ILE A 94 -30.18 -8.08 -25.96
N ARG A 95 -30.16 -9.37 -25.57
CA ARG A 95 -31.08 -10.40 -26.10
C ARG A 95 -32.54 -10.25 -25.62
N CYS A 96 -32.81 -9.60 -24.49
CA CYS A 96 -34.17 -9.55 -23.91
C CYS A 96 -35.15 -8.54 -24.55
N GLY A 97 -34.73 -7.65 -25.46
CA GLY A 97 -35.63 -6.68 -26.09
C GLY A 97 -36.11 -5.55 -25.16
N ILE A 98 -36.39 -4.38 -25.74
CA ILE A 98 -36.47 -3.05 -25.09
C ILE A 98 -37.55 -2.92 -23.98
N ASN A 99 -38.42 -3.91 -23.78
CA ASN A 99 -39.62 -3.75 -22.97
C ASN A 99 -39.48 -4.21 -21.50
N GLU A 100 -38.37 -4.84 -21.10
CA GLU A 100 -38.07 -5.23 -19.69
C GLU A 100 -36.75 -4.60 -19.16
N ASN A 101 -36.24 -3.56 -19.83
CA ASN A 101 -34.80 -3.28 -19.89
C ASN A 101 -34.21 -2.24 -18.91
N GLU A 102 -35.00 -1.48 -18.14
CA GLU A 102 -34.39 -0.44 -17.28
C GLU A 102 -33.64 -1.04 -16.08
N ASP A 103 -34.22 -2.04 -15.40
CA ASP A 103 -33.60 -2.63 -14.20
C ASP A 103 -32.32 -3.44 -14.52
N LYS A 104 -32.34 -4.19 -15.63
CA LYS A 104 -31.19 -5.03 -16.06
C LYS A 104 -30.05 -4.17 -16.61
N LEU A 105 -30.35 -3.14 -17.40
CA LEU A 105 -29.34 -2.20 -17.91
C LEU A 105 -28.76 -1.34 -16.78
N GLY A 106 -29.57 -0.93 -15.80
CA GLY A 106 -29.11 -0.28 -14.58
C GLY A 106 -28.18 -1.18 -13.76
N SER A 107 -28.52 -2.47 -13.62
CA SER A 107 -27.66 -3.44 -12.93
C SER A 107 -26.31 -3.68 -13.63
N PHE A 108 -26.30 -3.78 -14.96
CA PHE A 108 -25.08 -3.92 -15.76
C PHE A 108 -24.20 -2.66 -15.65
N THR A 109 -24.80 -1.47 -15.78
CA THR A 109 -24.08 -0.20 -15.65
C THR A 109 -23.48 -0.05 -14.25
N LYS A 110 -24.18 -0.48 -13.20
CA LYS A 110 -23.70 -0.44 -11.81
C LYS A 110 -22.54 -1.41 -11.55
N LYS A 111 -22.55 -2.58 -12.21
CA LYS A 111 -21.53 -3.63 -12.08
C LYS A 111 -20.33 -3.46 -13.00
N ALA A 112 -20.43 -2.68 -14.07
CA ALA A 112 -19.30 -2.40 -14.95
C ALA A 112 -18.19 -1.66 -14.16
N PRO A 113 -16.93 -2.14 -14.15
CA PRO A 113 -15.84 -1.46 -13.48
C PRO A 113 -15.52 -0.20 -14.28
N PHE A 114 -16.11 0.93 -13.86
CA PHE A 114 -15.70 2.22 -14.38
C PHE A 114 -14.25 2.44 -13.98
N ILE A 115 -13.38 2.57 -14.97
CA ILE A 115 -11.96 2.86 -14.75
C ILE A 115 -11.87 4.18 -13.98
N LYS A 116 -11.41 4.10 -12.73
CA LYS A 116 -11.19 5.27 -11.89
C LYS A 116 -9.92 5.98 -12.35
N GLN A 117 -10.08 7.21 -12.85
CA GLN A 117 -8.97 8.02 -13.35
C GLN A 117 -9.01 9.43 -12.74
N TRP A 118 -7.83 9.94 -12.43
CA TRP A 118 -7.60 11.33 -12.03
C TRP A 118 -7.67 12.26 -13.25
N LEU A 119 -8.11 13.49 -13.01
CA LEU A 119 -8.16 14.55 -14.02
C LEU A 119 -6.72 14.98 -14.41
N PRO A 120 -6.33 14.86 -15.69
CA PRO A 120 -5.01 15.30 -16.14
C PRO A 120 -4.90 16.83 -16.23
N GLY A 121 -3.68 17.35 -16.18
CA GLY A 121 -3.40 18.77 -16.41
C GLY A 121 -3.66 19.67 -15.21
N MET A 122 -3.91 19.10 -14.03
CA MET A 122 -4.00 19.86 -12.78
C MET A 122 -2.59 20.21 -12.27
N ASP A 123 -2.37 21.50 -12.02
CA ASP A 123 -1.12 22.00 -11.48
C ASP A 123 -0.82 21.41 -10.10
N GLY A 124 0.45 21.03 -9.88
CA GLY A 124 0.93 20.46 -8.63
C GLY A 124 0.80 18.94 -8.51
N TYR A 125 0.18 18.26 -9.48
CA TYR A 125 0.09 16.79 -9.50
C TYR A 125 0.72 16.17 -10.74
N ILE A 126 1.44 15.07 -10.54
CA ILE A 126 1.96 14.22 -11.61
C ILE A 126 1.17 12.91 -11.58
N LEU A 127 0.68 12.48 -12.75
CA LEU A 127 -0.11 11.26 -12.89
C LEU A 127 0.69 10.12 -13.52
N SER A 128 0.33 8.87 -13.21
CA SER A 128 0.81 7.71 -13.97
C SER A 128 0.27 7.69 -15.41
N SER A 129 0.87 6.86 -16.28
CA SER A 129 0.40 6.63 -17.65
C SER A 129 -1.07 6.19 -17.72
N ARG A 130 -1.50 5.37 -16.75
CA ARG A 130 -2.88 4.90 -16.58
C ARG A 130 -3.81 5.91 -15.91
N LYS A 131 -3.27 7.04 -15.42
CA LYS A 131 -4.01 8.09 -14.68
C LYS A 131 -4.73 7.61 -13.43
N ASN A 132 -4.34 6.46 -12.87
CA ASN A 132 -4.90 5.92 -11.64
C ASN A 132 -4.01 6.22 -10.41
N ILE A 133 -2.82 6.75 -10.62
CA ILE A 133 -1.93 7.19 -9.54
C ILE A 133 -1.72 8.70 -9.68
N ALA A 134 -1.88 9.42 -8.58
CA ALA A 134 -1.56 10.83 -8.46
C ALA A 134 -0.44 11.04 -7.44
N MET A 135 0.55 11.86 -7.77
CA MET A 135 1.67 12.23 -6.91
C MET A 135 1.73 13.74 -6.76
N ARG A 136 1.87 14.23 -5.53
CA ARG A 136 2.07 15.65 -5.25
C ARG A 136 3.51 16.06 -5.53
N ASN A 137 3.68 17.08 -6.38
CA ASN A 137 4.97 17.55 -6.91
C ASN A 137 5.53 18.78 -6.17
N ASP A 138 6.85 18.93 -6.18
CA ASP A 138 7.62 20.00 -5.52
C ASP A 138 7.54 21.37 -6.23
N SER A 139 7.20 21.39 -7.53
CA SER A 139 7.47 22.55 -8.41
C SER A 139 6.43 23.68 -8.35
N SER A 140 5.37 23.54 -7.55
CA SER A 140 4.32 24.55 -7.38
C SER A 140 4.25 25.02 -5.93
N PRO A 141 4.67 26.27 -5.61
CA PRO A 141 4.65 26.80 -4.25
C PRO A 141 3.24 27.16 -3.73
N GLY A 142 2.21 27.02 -4.58
CA GLY A 142 0.81 27.21 -4.19
C GLY A 142 0.21 25.98 -3.50
N HIS A 143 -0.78 26.20 -2.65
CA HIS A 143 -1.70 25.15 -2.21
C HIS A 143 -2.40 24.61 -3.45
N GLY A 144 -1.88 23.53 -4.02
CA GLY A 144 -2.48 22.97 -5.22
C GLY A 144 -3.80 22.36 -4.79
N GLY A 145 -4.88 22.83 -5.41
CA GLY A 145 -6.24 22.52 -5.00
C GLY A 145 -6.58 21.04 -5.09
N VAL A 146 -7.88 20.76 -5.02
CA VAL A 146 -8.36 19.38 -5.12
C VAL A 146 -8.11 18.83 -6.53
N LEU A 147 -7.36 17.74 -6.61
CA LEU A 147 -7.29 16.89 -7.78
C LEU A 147 -8.51 15.97 -7.79
N TYR A 148 -9.42 16.21 -8.73
CA TYR A 148 -10.62 15.40 -8.91
C TYR A 148 -10.40 14.21 -9.83
N SER A 149 -11.36 13.28 -9.82
CA SER A 149 -11.56 12.31 -10.87
C SER A 149 -11.93 13.00 -12.19
N SER A 150 -11.59 12.37 -13.33
CA SER A 150 -11.87 12.95 -14.65
C SER A 150 -13.36 13.06 -14.97
N SER A 151 -14.20 12.32 -14.26
CA SER A 151 -15.66 12.28 -14.39
C SER A 151 -16.27 11.73 -13.08
N PRO A 152 -17.58 11.93 -12.83
CA PRO A 152 -18.24 11.37 -11.64
C PRO A 152 -18.51 9.88 -11.87
N THR A 153 -17.52 9.04 -11.54
CA THR A 153 -17.55 7.60 -11.82
C THR A 153 -17.77 6.74 -10.59
N TYR A 154 -17.96 7.34 -9.41
CA TYR A 154 -18.24 6.61 -8.18
C TYR A 154 -19.75 6.49 -7.94
N PHE A 155 -20.27 5.26 -7.94
CA PHE A 155 -21.69 4.96 -7.79
C PHE A 155 -21.95 4.29 -6.44
N CYS A 156 -23.12 4.53 -5.86
CA CYS A 156 -23.55 3.83 -4.65
C CYS A 156 -23.55 2.30 -4.86
N GLY A 157 -23.11 1.54 -3.86
CA GLY A 157 -22.91 0.10 -3.93
C GLY A 157 -21.56 -0.35 -4.50
N GLN A 158 -20.70 0.60 -4.92
CA GLN A 158 -19.29 0.31 -5.21
C GLN A 158 -18.43 0.59 -3.99
N THR A 159 -17.35 -0.17 -3.84
CA THR A 159 -16.27 0.12 -2.89
C THR A 159 -15.19 0.92 -3.62
N LEU A 160 -15.06 2.21 -3.32
CA LEU A 160 -13.96 3.03 -3.83
C LEU A 160 -12.77 2.86 -2.90
N THR A 161 -11.60 2.47 -3.44
CA THR A 161 -10.41 2.26 -2.62
C THR A 161 -9.27 3.15 -3.05
N PHE A 162 -8.66 3.81 -2.07
CA PHE A 162 -7.39 4.50 -2.24
C PHE A 162 -6.29 3.78 -1.50
N LYS A 163 -5.16 3.55 -2.17
CA LYS A 163 -3.94 3.02 -1.55
C LYS A 163 -2.85 4.07 -1.55
N ILE A 164 -2.30 4.36 -0.39
CA ILE A 164 -1.21 5.31 -0.24
C ILE A 164 0.11 4.58 -0.47
N THR A 165 0.82 4.99 -1.52
CA THR A 165 2.06 4.36 -1.96
C THR A 165 3.31 5.18 -1.64
N ALA A 166 3.13 6.44 -1.26
CA ALA A 166 4.13 7.30 -0.63
C ALA A 166 3.41 8.36 0.22
N ALA A 167 4.03 8.79 1.31
CA ALA A 167 3.48 9.77 2.24
C ALA A 167 4.46 10.95 2.38
N GLY A 168 3.92 12.16 2.33
CA GLY A 168 4.65 13.39 2.62
C GLY A 168 4.38 13.91 4.03
N GLN A 169 4.73 15.17 4.26
CA GLN A 169 4.34 15.86 5.50
C GLN A 169 2.82 16.02 5.56
N THR A 170 2.23 15.68 6.71
CA THR A 170 0.79 15.83 6.95
C THR A 170 0.42 17.29 7.16
N GLU A 171 -0.67 17.75 6.55
CA GLU A 171 -1.26 19.06 6.79
C GLU A 171 -2.75 18.94 7.13
N LYS A 172 -3.27 19.84 7.96
CA LYS A 172 -4.67 19.78 8.42
C LYS A 172 -5.68 19.86 7.27
N ARG A 173 -5.31 20.54 6.18
CA ARG A 173 -6.17 20.72 5.00
C ARG A 173 -6.11 19.56 4.01
N ASP A 174 -5.18 18.62 4.20
CA ASP A 174 -5.10 17.46 3.32
C ASP A 174 -6.43 16.69 3.38
N SER A 175 -6.85 16.19 2.24
CA SER A 175 -8.13 15.49 2.14
C SER A 175 -8.10 14.42 1.06
N LEU A 176 -8.82 13.34 1.32
CA LEU A 176 -9.07 12.24 0.39
C LEU A 176 -10.53 11.86 0.53
N GLY A 177 -11.29 11.84 -0.55
CA GLY A 177 -12.72 11.59 -0.43
C GLY A 177 -13.51 11.79 -1.69
N VAL A 178 -14.78 12.15 -1.50
CA VAL A 178 -15.85 12.10 -2.49
C VAL A 178 -16.75 13.31 -2.35
N CYS A 179 -17.31 13.78 -3.46
CA CYS A 179 -18.14 14.97 -3.49
C CYS A 179 -19.15 14.92 -4.64
N ALA A 180 -20.24 15.67 -4.48
CA ALA A 180 -21.30 15.76 -5.49
C ALA A 180 -20.89 16.63 -6.69
N ASP A 181 -19.99 17.59 -6.49
CA ASP A 181 -19.54 18.53 -7.52
C ASP A 181 -18.01 18.65 -7.59
N SER A 182 -17.48 18.99 -8.77
CA SER A 182 -16.06 19.32 -8.97
C SER A 182 -15.89 20.84 -9.08
N ARG A 183 -15.59 21.48 -7.95
CA ARG A 183 -15.33 22.93 -7.89
C ARG A 183 -13.84 23.21 -7.98
N THR A 184 -13.42 23.92 -9.02
CA THR A 184 -12.01 24.24 -9.28
C THR A 184 -11.40 25.23 -8.28
N ASP A 185 -12.23 26.00 -7.57
CA ASP A 185 -11.79 27.04 -6.61
C ASP A 185 -11.76 26.53 -5.16
N THR A 186 -11.34 25.28 -4.96
CA THR A 186 -11.30 24.68 -3.62
C THR A 186 -9.96 24.04 -3.31
N ASP A 187 -9.43 24.38 -2.13
CA ASP A 187 -8.15 23.86 -1.62
C ASP A 187 -8.28 22.44 -1.05
N SER A 188 -9.49 22.04 -0.64
CA SER A 188 -9.74 20.80 0.08
C SER A 188 -11.18 20.31 -0.10
N LEU A 189 -11.39 19.01 0.09
CA LEU A 189 -12.70 18.37 0.19
C LEU A 189 -13.36 18.57 1.57
N GLN A 190 -12.70 19.27 2.50
CA GLN A 190 -13.27 19.67 3.80
C GLN A 190 -14.28 20.83 3.61
N ARG A 191 -15.33 20.58 2.84
CA ARG A 191 -16.33 21.57 2.41
C ARG A 191 -17.72 20.97 2.32
N ASP A 192 -18.68 21.84 2.07
CA ASP A 192 -20.05 21.45 1.82
C ASP A 192 -20.19 20.56 0.57
N GLN A 193 -21.20 19.68 0.57
CA GLN A 193 -21.46 18.69 -0.47
C GLN A 193 -20.29 17.72 -0.74
N ALA A 194 -19.46 17.48 0.28
CA ALA A 194 -18.32 16.57 0.24
C ALA A 194 -18.14 15.80 1.55
N VAL A 195 -17.55 14.61 1.43
CA VAL A 195 -17.14 13.74 2.52
C VAL A 195 -15.70 13.35 2.30
N CYS A 196 -14.85 13.51 3.32
CA CYS A 196 -13.44 13.15 3.19
C CYS A 196 -12.80 12.74 4.51
N ILE A 197 -11.64 12.10 4.39
CA ILE A 197 -10.70 11.85 5.48
C ILE A 197 -9.44 12.70 5.25
N SER A 198 -8.89 13.27 6.32
CA SER A 198 -7.59 13.95 6.29
C SER A 198 -6.44 12.99 6.58
N THR A 199 -5.21 13.38 6.27
CA THR A 199 -4.02 12.53 6.46
C THR A 199 -3.75 12.18 7.93
N ASN A 200 -4.28 12.95 8.87
CA ASN A 200 -4.24 12.64 10.31
C ASN A 200 -5.35 11.68 10.80
N GLY A 201 -6.27 11.27 9.94
CA GLY A 201 -7.40 10.38 10.27
C GLY A 201 -8.70 11.08 10.67
N ALA A 202 -8.74 12.42 10.70
CA ALA A 202 -9.97 13.18 10.93
C ALA A 202 -10.95 13.02 9.74
N VAL A 203 -12.22 12.81 10.05
CA VAL A 203 -13.28 12.60 9.04
C VAL A 203 -14.20 13.82 8.99
N PHE A 204 -14.51 14.30 7.79
CA PHE A 204 -15.33 15.48 7.57
C PHE A 204 -16.57 15.12 6.74
N VAL A 205 -17.72 15.67 7.14
CA VAL A 205 -19.00 15.53 6.45
C VAL A 205 -19.58 16.92 6.24
N ASN A 206 -19.76 17.32 4.98
CA ASN A 206 -20.17 18.67 4.60
C ASN A 206 -19.31 19.76 5.29
N GLY A 207 -17.99 19.52 5.32
CA GLY A 207 -17.00 20.43 5.91
C GLY A 207 -16.92 20.43 7.43
N LYS A 208 -17.79 19.67 8.13
CA LYS A 208 -17.78 19.56 9.58
C LYS A 208 -17.00 18.31 10.02
N GLU A 209 -16.01 18.51 10.89
CA GLU A 209 -15.25 17.41 11.48
C GLU A 209 -16.13 16.55 12.40
N MET A 210 -16.02 15.23 12.24
CA MET A 210 -16.66 14.21 13.06
C MET A 210 -15.81 13.94 14.30
N THR A 211 -16.43 13.55 15.41
CA THR A 211 -15.71 13.19 16.64
C THR A 211 -14.99 11.85 16.53
N ASN A 212 -15.51 10.93 15.71
CA ASN A 212 -14.90 9.63 15.47
C ASN A 212 -13.81 9.78 14.41
N GLN A 213 -12.57 9.46 14.80
CA GLN A 213 -11.41 9.50 13.92
C GLN A 213 -10.95 8.09 13.55
N LEU A 214 -10.39 7.98 12.34
CA LEU A 214 -9.73 6.79 11.84
C LEU A 214 -8.22 6.87 12.14
N PRO A 215 -7.47 5.76 11.98
CA PRO A 215 -6.02 5.80 12.10
C PRO A 215 -5.40 6.79 11.12
N ALA A 216 -4.31 7.45 11.52
CA ALA A 216 -3.56 8.33 10.64
C ALA A 216 -3.05 7.57 9.41
N ILE A 217 -3.06 8.25 8.27
CA ILE A 217 -2.72 7.65 6.98
C ILE A 217 -1.19 7.58 6.85
N THR A 218 -0.67 6.38 6.59
CA THR A 218 0.75 6.12 6.36
C THR A 218 0.97 5.42 5.02
N VAL A 219 2.23 5.25 4.61
CA VAL A 219 2.55 4.41 3.45
C VAL A 219 2.00 3.00 3.66
N GLY A 220 1.31 2.47 2.65
CA GLY A 220 0.63 1.17 2.69
C GLY A 220 -0.82 1.23 3.17
N SER A 221 -1.28 2.35 3.77
CA SER A 221 -2.68 2.48 4.18
C SER A 221 -3.62 2.39 2.98
N SER A 222 -4.69 1.61 3.17
CA SER A 222 -5.85 1.60 2.28
C SER A 222 -7.00 2.34 2.97
N VAL A 223 -7.64 3.26 2.23
CA VAL A 223 -8.85 3.97 2.65
C VAL A 223 -9.97 3.56 1.71
N THR A 224 -11.07 3.05 2.26
CA THR A 224 -12.24 2.62 1.48
C THR A 224 -13.42 3.54 1.74
N PHE A 225 -14.23 3.74 0.71
CA PHE A 225 -15.54 4.39 0.78
C PHE A 225 -16.58 3.44 0.23
N ASP A 226 -17.56 3.12 1.07
CA ASP A 226 -18.74 2.33 0.71
C ASP A 226 -19.98 3.18 0.97
N MET A 227 -20.91 3.17 0.01
CA MET A 227 -22.11 4.00 0.07
C MET A 227 -23.36 3.23 -0.28
N GLU A 228 -24.40 3.42 0.52
CA GLU A 228 -25.72 2.87 0.30
C GLU A 228 -26.78 3.96 0.34
N VAL A 229 -27.77 3.87 -0.53
CA VAL A 229 -28.90 4.81 -0.52
C VAL A 229 -29.87 4.37 0.56
N VAL A 230 -30.19 5.27 1.51
CA VAL A 230 -31.07 4.96 2.64
C VAL A 230 -32.53 5.27 2.31
N ASN A 231 -32.81 6.43 1.70
CA ASN A 231 -34.16 6.86 1.33
C ASN A 231 -34.15 7.63 0.00
N LEU A 232 -35.02 7.23 -0.92
CA LEU A 232 -35.56 8.09 -1.98
C LEU A 232 -37.02 8.41 -1.61
N PHE A 233 -37.29 9.52 -0.92
CA PHE A 233 -38.69 9.95 -0.81
C PHE A 233 -39.12 10.55 -2.15
N PRO A 234 -40.34 10.24 -2.65
CA PRO A 234 -40.83 10.88 -3.87
C PRO A 234 -40.95 12.38 -3.62
N VAL A 235 -40.37 13.17 -4.53
CA VAL A 235 -40.60 14.61 -4.63
C VAL A 235 -42.11 14.81 -4.66
N SER A 236 -42.65 15.43 -3.62
CA SER A 236 -44.08 15.68 -3.51
C SER A 236 -44.47 16.64 -4.63
N ASN A 237 -45.48 16.26 -5.42
CA ASN A 237 -45.96 16.98 -6.60
C ASN A 237 -46.76 18.26 -6.25
N ASN A 238 -46.36 18.98 -5.20
CA ASN A 238 -46.95 20.25 -4.80
C ASN A 238 -46.04 21.39 -5.27
N ASN A 239 -46.64 22.37 -5.95
CA ASN A 239 -46.03 23.57 -6.53
C ASN A 239 -45.40 24.53 -5.50
N ASN A 240 -44.80 24.03 -4.43
CA ASN A 240 -44.13 24.83 -3.41
C ASN A 240 -42.63 24.54 -3.45
N PRO A 241 -41.79 25.46 -3.99
CA PRO A 241 -40.36 25.22 -4.25
C PRO A 241 -39.48 25.23 -2.98
N SER A 242 -40.07 25.01 -1.80
CA SER A 242 -39.39 25.12 -0.49
C SER A 242 -39.31 23.82 0.29
N ASP A 243 -39.89 22.71 -0.20
CA ASP A 243 -39.84 21.39 0.46
C ASP A 243 -38.99 20.43 -0.38
N GLY A 244 -37.69 20.75 -0.46
CA GLY A 244 -36.70 19.92 -1.15
C GLY A 244 -36.46 18.64 -0.37
N GLY A 245 -36.87 17.49 -0.92
CA GLY A 245 -36.59 16.20 -0.31
C GLY A 245 -35.08 15.95 -0.19
N ASN A 246 -34.58 15.80 1.04
CA ASN A 246 -33.16 15.52 1.28
C ASN A 246 -32.80 14.11 0.77
N PHE A 247 -31.79 14.03 -0.11
CA PHE A 247 -31.21 12.76 -0.54
C PHE A 247 -30.23 12.28 0.53
N LYS A 248 -30.44 11.05 1.03
CA LYS A 248 -29.70 10.52 2.18
C LYS A 248 -28.91 9.27 1.81
N LEU A 249 -27.59 9.36 1.93
CA LEU A 249 -26.66 8.26 1.77
C LEU A 249 -26.16 7.79 3.13
N ARG A 250 -25.97 6.48 3.29
CA ARG A 250 -25.18 5.91 4.39
C ARG A 250 -23.78 5.68 3.86
N VAL A 251 -22.81 6.31 4.49
CA VAL A 251 -21.41 6.25 4.10
C VAL A 251 -20.63 5.50 5.17
N THR A 252 -19.84 4.52 4.73
CA THR A 252 -18.84 3.84 5.55
C THR A 252 -17.46 4.20 5.02
N ILE A 253 -16.62 4.80 5.87
CA ILE A 253 -15.20 5.03 5.55
C ILE A 253 -14.38 4.03 6.36
N GLY A 254 -13.64 3.16 5.67
CA GLY A 254 -12.74 2.19 6.27
C GLY A 254 -11.28 2.63 6.16
N SER A 255 -10.49 2.42 7.20
CA SER A 255 -9.03 2.49 7.12
C SER A 255 -8.37 1.53 8.10
N GLY A 256 -7.57 0.59 7.57
CA GLY A 256 -7.01 -0.49 8.36
C GLY A 256 -8.10 -1.40 8.93
N ASN A 257 -8.15 -1.53 10.26
CA ASN A 257 -9.16 -2.33 10.98
C ASN A 257 -10.24 -1.48 11.66
N ARG A 258 -10.35 -0.20 11.29
CA ARG A 258 -11.36 0.72 11.83
C ARG A 258 -12.23 1.24 10.70
N GLU A 259 -13.48 1.51 11.05
CA GLU A 259 -14.44 2.12 10.16
C GLU A 259 -15.27 3.16 10.91
N VAL A 260 -15.78 4.14 10.17
CA VAL A 260 -16.79 5.07 10.66
C VAL A 260 -17.98 5.04 9.72
N VAL A 261 -19.18 4.98 10.29
CA VAL A 261 -20.44 4.95 9.55
C VAL A 261 -21.26 6.17 9.93
N PHE A 262 -21.77 6.90 8.95
CA PHE A 262 -22.63 8.05 9.17
C PHE A 262 -23.60 8.24 8.01
N ASP A 263 -24.63 9.03 8.27
CA ASP A 263 -25.57 9.43 7.24
C ASP A 263 -25.12 10.77 6.63
N TRP A 264 -24.98 10.83 5.31
CA TRP A 264 -24.64 12.02 4.54
C TRP A 264 -25.89 12.55 3.83
N LEU A 265 -26.22 13.80 4.13
CA LEU A 265 -27.35 14.52 3.54
C LEU A 265 -26.86 15.38 2.39
N LEU A 266 -27.52 15.23 1.24
CA LEU A 266 -27.27 15.98 0.02
C LEU A 266 -28.53 16.75 -0.39
N ASP A 267 -28.32 17.99 -0.81
CA ASP A 267 -29.39 18.88 -1.30
C ASP A 267 -30.00 18.43 -2.63
N GLN A 268 -29.30 17.56 -3.38
CA GLN A 268 -29.71 17.08 -4.69
C GLN A 268 -29.51 15.57 -4.78
N VAL A 269 -30.39 14.91 -5.54
CA VAL A 269 -30.22 13.50 -5.90
C VAL A 269 -29.06 13.39 -6.89
N VAL A 270 -28.10 12.53 -6.58
CA VAL A 270 -26.94 12.27 -7.44
C VAL A 270 -26.82 10.78 -7.70
N ASP A 271 -26.71 10.41 -8.98
CA ASP A 271 -26.52 9.02 -9.40
C ASP A 271 -25.05 8.59 -9.29
N SER A 272 -24.14 9.55 -9.44
CA SER A 272 -22.70 9.34 -9.34
C SER A 272 -21.98 10.54 -8.74
N LEU A 273 -20.82 10.26 -8.16
CA LEU A 273 -20.01 11.20 -7.40
C LEU A 273 -18.61 11.32 -8.01
N PHE A 274 -18.02 12.48 -7.83
CA PHE A 274 -16.58 12.65 -8.03
C PHE A 274 -15.84 12.10 -6.82
N PHE A 275 -14.63 11.63 -7.07
CA PHE A 275 -13.66 11.42 -6.01
C PHE A 275 -12.51 12.39 -6.18
N GLY A 276 -11.77 12.66 -5.11
CA GLY A 276 -10.72 13.66 -5.13
C GLY A 276 -9.69 13.50 -4.02
N CYS A 277 -8.54 14.14 -4.21
CA CYS A 277 -7.54 14.31 -3.17
C CYS A 277 -6.94 15.72 -3.19
N SER A 278 -6.55 16.22 -2.03
CA SER A 278 -5.70 17.39 -1.89
C SER A 278 -4.58 17.12 -0.91
N PHE A 279 -3.35 17.39 -1.33
CA PHE A 279 -2.15 17.30 -0.48
C PHE A 279 -1.39 18.62 -0.56
N THR A 280 -1.08 19.19 0.59
CA THR A 280 -0.39 20.49 0.68
C THR A 280 1.10 20.34 0.37
N HIS A 281 1.74 19.35 1.00
CA HIS A 281 3.17 19.11 0.89
C HIS A 281 3.45 18.02 -0.15
N PRO A 282 4.60 18.08 -0.84
CA PRO A 282 5.01 17.05 -1.79
C PRO A 282 5.32 15.70 -1.10
N GLY A 283 5.43 14.65 -1.91
CA GLY A 283 5.77 13.29 -1.47
C GLY A 283 4.57 12.36 -1.25
N TRP A 284 3.35 12.90 -1.21
CA TRP A 284 2.14 12.08 -1.19
C TRP A 284 1.87 11.44 -2.55
N LYS A 285 1.53 10.14 -2.55
CA LYS A 285 1.19 9.38 -3.75
C LYS A 285 0.00 8.45 -3.49
N ALA A 286 -1.12 8.72 -4.15
CA ALA A 286 -2.37 7.99 -4.00
C ALA A 286 -2.72 7.21 -5.28
N LEU A 287 -2.95 5.91 -5.14
CA LEU A 287 -3.48 5.02 -6.16
C LEU A 287 -4.99 4.84 -5.92
N VAL A 288 -5.82 4.97 -6.94
CA VAL A 288 -7.26 4.70 -6.88
C VAL A 288 -7.59 3.39 -7.59
N PHE A 289 -8.53 2.63 -7.01
CA PHE A 289 -9.15 1.43 -7.55
C PHE A 289 -10.67 1.62 -7.67
#